data_AF-A0A2U3ET80-F1
#
_entry.id   AF-A0A2U3ET80-F1
#
_cell.length_a   1.000
_cell.length_b   1.000
_cell.length_c   1.000
_cell.angle_alpha   90.00
_cell.angle_beta   90.00
_cell.angle_gamma   90.00
#
_symmetry.space_group_name_H-M   'P 1'
#
loop_
_entity.id
_entity.type
_entity.pdbx_description
1 polymer ?
#
loop_
_entity_poly.entity_id
_entity_poly.type
_entity_poly.pdbx_seq_one_letter_code
_entity_poly.pdbx_strand_id
1 'polypeptide(L)'
;MYAKSFIGLDGNGLLAGARTAQTAPYDRYCCHLCGSALQYPPEYQTERPWFEHRYDALTENGRQHCPYVKPEAKETRHIRQLQWHVPDVRPLVYRADWHCSGCDSDYHGERYCLTCRTGE
;
A
#
# COMPACT_ATOMS: atom_id res chain seq x y z
N MET A 1 9.91 -3.86 -8.96
CA MET A 1 8.44 -3.85 -8.87
C MET A 1 8.06 -3.78 -7.40
N TYR A 2 7.21 -2.85 -7.01
CA TYR A 2 6.79 -2.65 -5.62
C TYR A 2 5.47 -3.37 -5.35
N ALA A 3 5.16 -3.58 -4.07
CA ALA A 3 3.89 -4.13 -3.66
C ALA A 3 2.74 -3.17 -3.94
N LYS A 4 1.56 -3.75 -4.16
CA LYS A 4 0.31 -2.99 -4.30
C LYS A 4 -0.06 -2.38 -2.95
N SER A 5 -0.41 -1.09 -2.95
CA SER A 5 -0.99 -0.40 -1.80
C SER A 5 -2.46 -0.12 -2.08
N PHE A 6 -3.38 -0.60 -1.26
CA PHE A 6 -4.82 -0.36 -1.43
C PHE A 6 -5.30 0.84 -0.61
N ILE A 7 -4.43 1.41 0.23
CA ILE A 7 -4.69 2.63 0.99
C ILE A 7 -3.56 3.65 0.80
N GLY A 8 -3.93 4.92 0.79
CA GLY A 8 -3.02 6.06 0.74
C GLY A 8 -3.64 7.25 1.49
N LEU A 9 -2.88 8.32 1.65
CA LEU A 9 -3.39 9.59 2.13
C LEU A 9 -3.76 10.46 0.92
N ASP A 10 -4.92 11.10 0.96
CA ASP A 10 -5.34 12.09 -0.03
C ASP A 10 -4.63 13.45 0.18
N GLY A 11 -4.95 14.44 -0.65
CA GLY A 11 -4.39 15.78 -0.55
C GLY A 11 -4.71 16.54 0.75
N ASN A 12 -5.68 16.06 1.53
CA ASN A 12 -6.05 16.60 2.85
C ASN A 12 -5.35 15.83 3.99
N GLY A 13 -4.53 14.83 3.69
CA GLY A 13 -3.91 13.95 4.69
C GLY A 13 -4.89 12.96 5.30
N LEU A 14 -6.04 12.72 4.68
CA LEU A 14 -7.01 11.72 5.12
C LEU A 14 -6.75 10.39 4.42
N LEU A 15 -6.95 9.29 5.14
CA LEU A 15 -6.82 7.95 4.57
C LEU A 15 -7.93 7.71 3.54
N ALA A 16 -7.52 7.37 2.33
CA ALA A 16 -8.37 7.03 1.20
C ALA A 16 -8.01 5.62 0.72
N GLY A 17 -9.04 4.76 0.62
CA GLY A 17 -8.91 3.49 -0.08
C GLY A 17 -8.84 3.73 -1.58
N ALA A 18 -8.12 2.88 -2.31
CA ALA A 18 -7.98 2.98 -3.76
C ALA A 18 -9.34 2.91 -4.49
N ARG A 19 -10.35 2.25 -3.91
CA ARG A 19 -11.72 2.18 -4.45
C ARG A 19 -12.52 3.47 -4.30
N THR A 20 -12.22 4.25 -3.27
CA THR A 20 -12.88 5.53 -2.98
C THR A 20 -12.00 6.70 -3.39
N ALA A 21 -10.82 6.42 -3.95
CA ALA A 21 -9.91 7.41 -4.48
C ALA A 21 -10.63 8.18 -5.59
N GLN A 22 -10.71 9.49 -5.42
CA GLN A 22 -11.16 10.37 -6.47
C GLN A 22 -10.11 10.37 -7.59
N THR A 23 -10.57 10.42 -8.84
CA THR A 23 -9.73 10.53 -10.03
C THR A 23 -9.68 11.98 -10.50
N ALA A 24 -9.60 12.94 -9.58
CA ALA A 24 -9.48 14.33 -9.98
C ALA A 24 -8.08 14.58 -10.58
N PRO A 25 -7.93 15.53 -11.53
CA PRO A 25 -6.67 15.78 -12.23
C PRO A 25 -5.48 16.15 -11.34
N TYR A 26 -5.73 16.49 -10.06
CA TYR A 26 -4.75 16.96 -9.09
C TYR A 26 -4.68 16.11 -7.83
N ASP A 27 -5.35 14.96 -7.77
CA ASP A 27 -5.30 14.12 -6.58
C ASP A 27 -3.89 13.54 -6.43
N ARG A 28 -3.15 14.13 -5.48
CA ARG A 28 -1.84 13.68 -5.06
C ARG A 28 -2.02 12.77 -3.87
N TYR A 29 -1.96 11.47 -4.13
CA TYR A 29 -1.93 10.48 -3.07
C TYR A 29 -0.51 10.31 -2.54
N CYS A 30 -0.36 10.08 -1.25
CA CYS A 30 0.91 9.69 -0.66
C CYS A 30 0.78 8.45 0.23
N CYS A 31 1.87 7.72 0.39
CA CYS A 31 1.89 6.53 1.22
C CYS A 31 1.74 6.89 2.68
N HIS A 32 0.75 6.31 3.34
CA HIS A 32 0.48 6.54 4.77
C HIS A 32 1.61 6.07 5.70
N LEU A 33 2.53 5.22 5.22
CA LEU A 33 3.66 4.72 6.01
C LEU A 33 4.95 5.52 5.82
N CYS A 34 5.19 6.06 4.63
CA CYS A 34 6.49 6.66 4.30
C CYS A 34 6.41 8.05 3.66
N GLY A 35 5.21 8.57 3.42
CA GLY A 35 4.98 9.88 2.81
C GLY A 35 5.39 10.00 1.34
N SER A 36 5.84 8.91 0.70
CA SER A 36 6.21 8.93 -0.72
C SER A 36 4.98 9.17 -1.59
N ALA A 37 5.13 9.95 -2.66
CA ALA A 37 4.01 10.17 -3.56
C ALA A 37 3.66 8.87 -4.31
N LEU A 38 2.37 8.62 -4.42
CA LEU A 38 1.80 7.43 -5.05
C LEU A 38 1.20 7.79 -6.40
N GLN A 39 1.31 6.87 -7.35
CA GLN A 39 0.59 6.93 -8.61
C GLN A 39 -0.70 6.13 -8.49
N TYR A 40 -1.81 6.75 -8.88
CA TYR A 40 -3.08 6.06 -9.09
C TYR A 40 -3.26 5.85 -10.60
N PRO A 41 -3.12 4.63 -11.13
CA PRO A 41 -3.27 4.39 -12.55
C PRO A 41 -4.73 4.60 -13.01
N PRO A 42 -4.99 5.49 -13.98
CA PRO A 42 -6.35 5.82 -14.42
C PRO A 42 -7.04 4.67 -15.17
N GLU A 43 -6.29 3.65 -15.59
CA GLU A 43 -6.74 2.51 -16.40
C GLU A 43 -7.52 1.46 -15.59
N TYR A 44 -7.63 1.60 -14.27
CA TYR A 44 -8.40 0.66 -13.45
C TYR A 44 -9.91 0.96 -13.48
N GLN A 45 -10.56 0.65 -14.61
CA GLN A 45 -12.00 0.33 -14.67
C GLN A 45 -12.28 -1.12 -14.22
N THR A 46 -11.40 -1.72 -13.41
CA THR A 46 -11.56 -3.08 -12.87
C THR A 46 -11.89 -3.00 -11.38
N GLU A 47 -12.53 -4.03 -10.83
CA GLU A 47 -13.19 -4.03 -9.52
C GLU A 47 -12.28 -3.76 -8.29
N ARG A 48 -10.96 -3.66 -8.49
CA ARG A 48 -9.95 -3.52 -7.41
C ARG A 48 -8.76 -2.65 -7.86
N PRO A 49 -8.89 -1.32 -7.91
CA PRO A 49 -7.75 -0.42 -8.11
C PRO A 49 -6.76 -0.50 -6.93
N TRP A 50 -5.51 -0.10 -7.17
CA TRP A 50 -4.47 0.08 -6.16
C TRP A 50 -3.57 1.25 -6.52
N PHE A 51 -2.88 1.78 -5.51
CA PHE A 51 -1.83 2.76 -5.64
C PHE A 51 -0.46 2.11 -5.86
N GLU A 52 0.39 2.77 -6.62
CA GLU A 52 1.74 2.32 -6.95
C GLU A 52 2.80 3.32 -6.46
N HIS A 53 3.87 2.80 -5.86
CA HIS A 53 5.06 3.61 -5.64
C HIS A 53 5.82 3.79 -6.96
N ARG A 54 6.44 4.96 -7.17
CA ARG A 54 7.37 5.17 -8.27
C ARG A 54 8.77 5.44 -7.76
N TYR A 55 9.79 4.91 -8.43
CA TYR A 55 11.18 5.05 -8.01
C TYR A 55 11.63 6.51 -7.88
N ASP A 56 11.15 7.39 -8.74
CA ASP A 56 11.44 8.84 -8.75
C ASP A 56 10.69 9.62 -7.66
N ALA A 57 9.61 9.06 -7.11
CA ALA A 57 8.77 9.67 -6.09
C ALA A 57 9.03 9.14 -4.66
N LEU A 58 9.97 8.21 -4.51
CA LEU A 58 10.30 7.61 -3.22
C LEU A 58 11.16 8.54 -2.35
N THR A 59 10.68 8.77 -1.13
CA THR A 59 11.48 9.36 -0.04
C THR A 59 12.57 8.38 0.40
N GLU A 60 13.62 8.90 1.04
CA GLU A 60 14.71 8.05 1.57
C GLU A 60 14.18 7.04 2.62
N ASN A 61 13.30 7.51 3.52
CA ASN A 61 12.56 6.64 4.43
C ASN A 61 11.77 5.55 3.67
N GLY A 62 11.10 5.93 2.57
CA GLY A 62 10.38 5.01 1.71
C GLY A 62 11.25 3.89 1.15
N ARG A 63 12.48 4.22 0.70
CA ARG A 63 13.42 3.22 0.14
C ARG A 63 13.89 2.20 1.16
N GLN A 64 14.07 2.64 2.41
CA GLN A 64 14.69 1.81 3.44
C GLN A 64 13.67 1.03 4.28
N HIS A 65 12.50 1.62 4.53
CA HIS A 65 11.58 1.15 5.57
C HIS A 65 10.15 0.91 5.11
N CYS A 66 9.73 1.38 3.92
CA CYS A 66 8.36 1.18 3.48
C CYS A 66 8.12 -0.30 3.14
N PRO A 67 7.18 -1.00 3.83
CA PRO A 67 6.88 -2.40 3.57
C PRO A 67 6.44 -2.68 2.12
N TYR A 68 5.81 -1.68 1.48
CA TYR A 68 5.41 -1.79 0.07
C TYR A 68 6.61 -1.75 -0.89
N VAL A 69 7.69 -1.10 -0.49
CA VAL A 69 8.90 -0.91 -1.31
C VAL A 69 9.91 -2.01 -1.04
N LYS A 70 10.06 -2.39 0.23
CA LYS A 70 10.98 -3.41 0.72
C LYS A 70 10.21 -4.42 1.59
N PRO A 71 9.49 -5.37 0.96
CA PRO A 71 8.83 -6.45 1.67
C PRO A 71 9.83 -7.26 2.50
N GLU A 72 9.35 -7.92 3.54
CA GLU A 72 10.20 -8.74 4.40
C GLU A 72 10.74 -9.97 3.64
N ALA A 73 11.81 -10.58 4.16
CA ALA A 73 12.46 -11.73 3.50
C ALA A 73 11.49 -12.91 3.29
N LYS A 74 10.58 -13.14 4.25
CA LYS A 74 9.55 -14.19 4.16
C LYS A 74 8.56 -13.92 3.03
N GLU A 75 8.07 -12.69 2.91
CA GLU A 75 7.17 -12.26 1.83
C GLU A 75 7.89 -12.34 0.49
N THR A 76 9.12 -11.83 0.42
CA THR A 76 9.97 -11.88 -0.79
C THR A 76 10.17 -13.31 -1.29
N ARG A 77 10.42 -14.27 -0.38
CA ARG A 77 10.55 -15.69 -0.74
C ARG A 77 9.25 -16.23 -1.33
N HIS A 78 8.11 -15.92 -0.71
CA HIS A 78 6.81 -16.38 -1.17
C HIS A 78 6.47 -15.81 -2.55
N ILE A 79 6.73 -14.51 -2.77
CA ILE A 79 6.52 -13.85 -4.08
C ILE A 79 7.39 -14.52 -5.16
N ARG A 80 8.67 -14.78 -4.88
CA ARG A 80 9.55 -15.49 -5.82
C ARG A 80 9.04 -16.89 -6.16
N GLN A 81 8.47 -17.61 -5.19
CA GLN A 81 7.86 -18.91 -5.44
C GLN A 81 6.63 -18.79 -6.37
N LEU A 82 5.78 -17.79 -6.16
CA LEU A 82 4.62 -17.55 -7.03
C LEU A 82 5.03 -17.12 -8.44
N GLN A 83 6.11 -16.35 -8.59
CA GLN A 83 6.63 -15.90 -9.88
C GLN A 83 7.07 -17.04 -10.80
N TRP A 84 7.42 -18.21 -10.25
CA TRP A 84 7.68 -19.40 -11.06
C TRP A 84 6.45 -19.88 -11.85
N HIS A 85 5.25 -19.68 -11.29
CA HIS A 85 4.00 -20.08 -11.92
C HIS A 85 3.35 -18.92 -12.69
N VAL A 86 3.48 -17.70 -12.19
CA VAL A 86 2.90 -16.50 -12.80
C VAL A 86 3.95 -15.37 -12.76
N PRO A 87 4.70 -15.16 -13.85
CA PRO A 87 5.84 -14.23 -13.89
C PRO A 87 5.50 -12.80 -13.46
N ASP A 88 4.29 -12.33 -13.80
CA ASP A 88 3.83 -10.96 -13.53
C ASP A 88 3.11 -10.79 -12.18
N VAL A 89 3.23 -11.77 -11.27
CA VAL A 89 2.72 -11.62 -9.90
C VAL A 89 3.37 -10.42 -9.22
N ARG A 90 2.52 -9.45 -8.90
CA ARG A 90 2.91 -8.30 -8.08
C ARG A 90 2.89 -8.69 -6.60
N PRO A 91 3.85 -8.22 -5.80
CA PRO A 91 3.83 -8.40 -4.36
C PRO A 91 2.53 -7.89 -3.75
N LEU A 92 1.97 -8.66 -2.83
CA LEU A 92 1.01 -8.19 -1.84
C LEU A 92 1.74 -8.16 -0.50
N VAL A 93 1.59 -7.07 0.26
CA VAL A 93 2.06 -7.05 1.64
C VAL A 93 1.17 -8.01 2.44
N TYR A 94 1.81 -9.01 3.05
CA TYR A 94 1.18 -10.13 3.76
C TYR A 94 1.40 -10.01 5.26
N ARG A 95 1.65 -8.79 5.77
CA ARG A 95 1.70 -8.55 7.22
C ARG A 95 0.33 -8.85 7.81
N ALA A 96 0.29 -9.94 8.56
CA ALA A 96 -0.91 -10.44 9.18
C ALA A 96 -1.09 -9.87 10.59
N ASP A 97 -0.04 -9.43 11.28
CA ASP A 97 -0.15 -9.21 12.73
C ASP A 97 0.02 -7.73 13.07
N TRP A 98 -1.02 -6.94 12.77
CA TRP A 98 -1.10 -5.56 13.25
C TRP A 98 -1.95 -5.49 14.50
N HIS A 99 -1.47 -4.76 15.50
CA HIS A 99 -2.24 -4.46 16.69
C HIS A 99 -2.65 -2.98 16.68
N CYS A 100 -3.94 -2.70 16.80
CA CYS A 100 -4.44 -1.34 16.92
C CYS A 100 -4.59 -0.96 18.39
N SER A 101 -3.80 -0.02 18.88
CA SER A 101 -3.90 0.49 20.27
C SER A 101 -5.21 1.24 20.55
N GLY A 102 -5.88 1.76 19.53
CA GLY A 102 -7.13 2.51 19.68
C GLY A 102 -8.36 1.65 19.98
N CYS A 103 -8.40 0.42 19.46
CA CYS A 103 -9.51 -0.52 19.70
C CYS A 103 -9.04 -1.84 20.32
N ASP A 104 -7.77 -1.93 20.70
CA ASP A 104 -7.15 -3.10 21.34
C ASP A 104 -7.42 -4.41 20.58
N SER A 105 -7.34 -4.36 19.25
CA SER A 105 -7.66 -5.50 18.40
C SER A 105 -6.56 -5.77 17.38
N ASP A 106 -6.28 -7.05 17.18
CA ASP A 106 -5.40 -7.51 16.12
C ASP A 106 -6.15 -7.58 14.79
N TYR A 107 -5.49 -7.20 13.70
CA TYR A 107 -6.05 -7.24 12.35
C TYR A 107 -5.00 -7.60 11.31
N HIS A 108 -5.48 -8.19 10.21
CA HIS A 108 -4.66 -8.68 9.11
C HIS A 108 -4.76 -7.76 7.88
N GLY A 109 -3.66 -7.58 7.14
CA GLY A 109 -3.66 -6.87 5.85
C GLY A 109 -2.79 -5.62 5.85
N GLU A 110 -3.26 -4.55 5.21
CA GLU A 110 -2.58 -3.25 5.27
C GLU A 110 -2.72 -2.65 6.67
N ARG A 111 -1.74 -1.87 7.14
CA ARG A 111 -1.72 -1.25 8.48
C ARG A 111 -2.80 -0.18 8.62
N TYR A 112 -4.05 -0.61 8.64
CA TYR A 112 -5.25 0.19 8.75
C TYR A 112 -6.33 -0.57 9.53
N CYS A 113 -6.62 -0.09 10.73
CA CYS A 113 -7.69 -0.62 11.53
C CYS A 113 -9.03 -0.16 10.95
N LEU A 114 -9.89 -1.08 10.50
CA LEU A 114 -11.23 -0.76 9.99
C LEU A 114 -12.16 -0.20 11.08
N THR A 115 -11.89 -0.53 12.34
CA THR A 115 -12.65 -0.09 13.51
C THR A 115 -12.32 1.37 13.85
N CYS A 116 -11.04 1.68 14.05
CA CYS A 116 -10.59 3.03 14.39
C CYS A 116 -10.48 3.96 13.17
N ARG A 117 -10.43 3.39 11.96
CA ARG A 117 -10.13 4.09 10.71
C ARG A 117 -8.78 4.83 10.77
N THR A 118 -7.81 4.24 11.46
CA THR A 118 -6.44 4.77 11.64
C THR A 118 -5.42 3.75 11.19
N GLY A 119 -4.24 4.23 10.78
CA GLY A 119 -3.10 3.39 10.39
C GLY A 119 -1.86 3.62 11.26
N GLU A 120 -2.06 4.01 12.52
CA GLU A 120 -1.01 4.24 13.53
C GLU A 120 -0.68 2.97 14.31
#